data_AF-A0ABD4KUG2-F1
#
_entry.id   AF-A0ABD4KUG2-F1
#
_cell.length_a   1.000
_cell.length_b   1.000
_cell.length_c   1.000
_cell.angle_alpha   90.00
_cell.angle_beta   90.00
_cell.angle_gamma   90.00
#
_symmetry.space_group_name_H-M   'P 1'
#
loop_
_entity.id
_entity.type
_entity.pdbx_description
1 polymer ?
#
loop_
_entity_poly.entity_id
_entity_poly.type
_entity_poly.pdbx_seq_one_letter_code
_entity_poly.pdbx_strand_id
1 'polypeptide(L)' 'MLNTPFSPWPSFTQEEADAVSRVLLSNKVNYWTGTECREFEKEFAAWAGCEYAIALG' A
#
# COMPACT_ATOMS: atom_id res chain seq x y z
N MET A 1 -17.48 11.69 -15.37
CA MET A 1 -17.53 11.29 -13.95
C MET A 1 -18.95 10.87 -13.64
N LEU A 2 -19.13 9.77 -12.91
CA LEU A 2 -20.47 9.34 -12.49
C LEU A 2 -20.98 10.35 -11.45
N ASN A 3 -22.08 11.05 -11.73
CA ASN A 3 -22.70 12.01 -10.81
C ASN A 3 -23.42 11.27 -9.67
N THR A 4 -22.64 10.60 -8.82
CA THR A 4 -23.11 9.92 -7.61
C THR A 4 -22.66 10.71 -6.38
N PRO A 5 -23.35 10.57 -5.23
CA PRO A 5 -22.91 11.15 -3.97
C PRO A 5 -21.67 10.44 -3.37
N PHE A 6 -21.13 9.43 -4.06
CA PHE A 6 -20.01 8.62 -3.60
C PHE A 6 -18.74 9.03 -4.34
N SER A 7 -17.58 8.83 -3.70
CA SER A 7 -16.30 8.99 -4.36
C SER A 7 -16.22 8.11 -5.61
N PRO A 8 -15.60 8.62 -6.71
CA PRO A 8 -15.39 7.81 -7.90
C PRO A 8 -14.49 6.61 -7.56
N TRP A 9 -14.65 5.51 -8.28
CA TRP A 9 -13.80 4.34 -8.13
C TRP A 9 -13.02 4.04 -9.42
N PRO A 10 -11.69 3.84 -9.34
CA PRO A 10 -10.83 4.05 -8.17
C PRO A 10 -10.63 5.55 -7.86
N SER A 11 -10.31 5.87 -6.61
CA SER A 11 -9.97 7.23 -6.16
C SER A 11 -8.77 7.14 -5.23
N PHE A 12 -7.65 7.73 -5.66
CA PHE A 12 -6.41 7.79 -4.89
C PHE A 12 -6.18 9.21 -4.37
N THR A 13 -5.56 9.27 -3.20
CA THR A 13 -5.09 10.47 -2.53
C THR A 13 -3.66 10.82 -2.96
N GLN A 14 -3.21 12.04 -2.66
CA GLN A 14 -1.82 12.43 -2.89
C GLN A 14 -0.84 11.57 -2.08
N GLU A 15 -1.23 11.18 -0.87
CA GLU A 15 -0.40 10.33 0.01
C GLU A 15 -0.10 8.97 -0.63
N GLU A 16 -1.12 8.33 -1.20
CA GLU A 16 -0.96 7.05 -1.93
C GLU A 16 -0.07 7.23 -3.16
N ALA A 17 -0.23 8.32 -3.91
CA ALA A 17 0.61 8.62 -5.06
C ALA A 17 2.09 8.84 -4.67
N ASP A 18 2.33 9.57 -3.58
CA ASP A 18 3.68 9.82 -3.08
C ASP A 18 4.34 8.54 -2.56
N ALA A 19 3.58 7.64 -1.91
CA ALA A 19 4.07 6.34 -1.47
C ALA A 19 4.55 5.48 -2.65
N VAL A 20 3.74 5.37 -3.70
CA VAL A 20 4.12 4.63 -4.92
C VAL A 20 5.33 5.29 -5.59
N SER A 21 5.36 6.62 -5.67
CA SER A 21 6.48 7.38 -6.24
C SER A 21 7.81 7.07 -5.54
N ARG A 22 7.82 7.03 -4.19
CA ARG A 22 9.02 6.69 -3.41
C ARG A 22 9.53 5.29 -3.73
N VAL A 23 8.64 4.29 -3.84
CA VAL A 23 9.02 2.91 -4.18
C VAL A 23 9.62 2.85 -5.57
N LEU A 24 8.94 3.43 -6.56
CA LEU A 24 9.40 3.42 -7.95
C LEU A 24 10.76 4.10 -8.10
N LEU A 25 10.92 5.31 -7.55
CA LEU A 25 12.16 6.09 -7.64
C LEU A 25 13.33 5.43 -6.88
N SER A 26 13.05 4.61 -5.88
CA SER A 26 14.10 3.86 -5.16
C SER A 26 14.68 2.69 -5.95
N ASN A 27 14.02 2.24 -7.03
CA ASN A 27 14.30 0.99 -7.75
C ASN A 27 14.22 -0.30 -6.89
N LYS A 28 13.74 -0.21 -5.65
CA LYS A 28 13.59 -1.33 -4.72
C LYS A 28 12.17 -1.90 -4.77
N VAL A 29 11.78 -2.38 -5.95
CA VAL A 29 10.38 -2.66 -6.30
C VAL A 29 9.89 -4.08 -5.96
N ASN A 30 10.66 -4.86 -5.20
CA ASN A 30 10.30 -6.24 -4.86
C ASN A 30 10.75 -6.63 -3.45
N TYR A 31 10.28 -7.78 -2.95
CA TYR A 31 10.57 -8.30 -1.61
C TYR A 31 12.05 -8.60 -1.30
N TRP A 32 12.88 -8.73 -2.34
CA TRP A 32 14.32 -8.88 -2.15
C TRP A 32 14.95 -7.51 -1.89
N THR A 33 14.66 -6.54 -2.76
CA THR A 33 15.38 -5.26 -2.76
C THR A 33 14.75 -4.18 -1.88
N GLY A 34 13.46 -4.28 -1.59
CA GLY A 34 12.67 -3.34 -0.80
C GLY A 34 12.04 -3.95 0.44
N THR A 35 11.55 -3.08 1.32
CA THR A 35 10.98 -3.46 2.63
C THR A 35 9.52 -3.11 2.81
N GLU A 36 8.93 -2.29 1.93
CA GLU A 36 7.55 -1.76 2.10
C GLU A 36 6.52 -2.85 2.36
N CYS A 37 6.56 -3.97 1.63
CA CYS A 37 5.60 -5.06 1.87
C CYS A 37 5.78 -5.73 3.24
N ARG A 38 7.02 -5.81 3.76
CA ARG A 38 7.29 -6.36 5.10
C ARG A 38 6.85 -5.41 6.20
N GLU A 39 7.00 -4.10 5.99
CA GLU A 39 6.49 -3.11 6.94
C GLU A 39 4.95 -3.10 6.93
N PHE A 40 4.34 -3.16 5.74
CA PHE A 40 2.89 -3.35 5.60
C PHE A 40 2.39 -4.60 6.34
N GLU A 41 3.08 -5.74 6.23
CA GLU A 41 2.69 -6.97 6.95
C GLU A 41 2.70 -6.77 8.47
N LYS A 42 3.69 -6.08 9.03
CA LYS A 42 3.74 -5.78 10.48
C LYS A 42 2.62 -4.83 10.89
N GLU A 43 2.40 -3.76 10.12
CA GLU A 43 1.35 -2.77 10.37
C GLU A 43 -0.03 -3.42 10.28
N PHE A 44 -0.24 -4.26 9.28
CA PHE A 44 -1.48 -4.99 9.08
C PHE A 44 -1.72 -6.02 10.18
N ALA A 45 -0.69 -6.76 10.60
CA ALA A 45 -0.81 -7.69 11.72
C ALA A 45 -1.21 -6.97 13.02
N ALA A 46 -0.55 -5.83 13.31
CA ALA A 46 -0.88 -4.99 14.46
C ALA A 46 -2.31 -4.42 14.38
N TRP A 47 -2.72 -3.94 13.20
CA TRP A 47 -4.07 -3.42 12.97
C TRP A 47 -5.16 -4.50 13.10
N ALA A 48 -4.92 -5.69 12.54
CA ALA A 48 -5.85 -6.81 12.57
C ALA A 48 -5.88 -7.55 13.93
N GLY A 49 -4.94 -7.26 14.84
CA GLY A 49 -4.81 -7.93 16.13
C GLY A 49 -4.36 -9.39 16.00
N CYS A 50 -3.54 -9.71 14.99
CA CYS A 50 -2.96 -11.03 14.79
C CYS A 50 -1.44 -11.01 14.97
N GLU A 51 -0.86 -12.17 15.25
CA GLU A 51 0.58 -12.32 15.48
C GLU A 51 1.38 -12.20 14.17
N TYR A 52 0.80 -12.67 13.05
CA TYR A 52 1.44 -12.69 11.75
C TYR A 52 0.47 -12.30 10.63
N ALA A 53 0.99 -11.62 9.61
CA ALA A 53 0.30 -11.37 8.34
C ALA A 53 1.26 -11.62 7.17
N ILE A 54 0.70 -12.00 6.02
CA ILE A 54 1.45 -12.28 4.79
C ILE A 54 0.71 -11.60 3.65
N ALA A 55 1.38 -10.68 2.95
CA ALA A 55 0.85 -10.11 1.72
C ALA A 55 1.12 -11.07 0.55
N LEU A 56 0.08 -11.33 -0.25
CA LEU A 56 0.14 -12.20 -1.41
C LEU A 56 0.16 -11.35 -2.68
N GLY A 57 0.96 -11.77 -3.66
CA GLY A 57 1.04 -11.14 -4.98
C GLY A 57 0.09 -11.77 -6.00
#